data_AF-A0A4Q3UYA8-F1
#
_entry.id   AF-A0A4Q3UYA8-F1
#
_cell.length_a   1.000
_cell.length_b   1.000
_cell.length_c   1.000
_cell.angle_alpha   90.00
_cell.angle_beta   90.00
_cell.angle_gamma   90.00
#
_symmetry.space_group_name_H-M   'P 1'
#
loop_
_entity.id
_entity.type
_entity.pdbx_description
1 polymer ?
#
loop_
_entity_poly.entity_id
_entity_poly.type
_entity_poly.pdbx_seq_one_letter_code
_entity_poly.pdbx_strand_id
1 'polypeptide(L)'
;MRRATGHASYTPYIAGHTPWHAALGATYTHATAPMRRLADRYVLEAALALSQGKQPPSDADQFARLCKAMDTADAREGAVERAVLDLAEAVMLQGREGEIFPATVTERDDRGARIQLNDLPILARVDAHRTATGNAIQVRLTEADTKRRTLRFERVN
;
A
#
# COMPACT_ATOMS: atom_id res chain seq x y z
N MET A 1 6.16 -12.76 -6.22
CA MET A 1 5.06 -13.00 -5.26
C MET A 1 5.08 -11.93 -4.18
N ARG A 2 4.20 -10.91 -4.22
CA ARG A 2 4.11 -9.83 -3.19
C ARG A 2 2.87 -9.92 -2.29
N ARG A 3 1.98 -10.90 -2.51
CA ARG A 3 0.74 -11.09 -1.75
C ARG A 3 0.64 -12.50 -1.14
N ALA A 4 1.69 -12.95 -0.46
CA ALA A 4 1.64 -14.21 0.29
C ALA A 4 1.06 -14.01 1.71
N THR A 5 1.05 -12.78 2.22
CA THR A 5 0.61 -12.46 3.58
C THR A 5 -0.50 -11.41 3.57
N GLY A 6 -1.41 -11.51 4.55
CA GLY A 6 -2.49 -10.54 4.75
C GLY A 6 -1.99 -9.14 5.07
N HIS A 7 -2.90 -8.17 5.04
CA HIS A 7 -2.63 -6.81 5.49
C HIS A 7 -2.43 -6.76 7.01
N ALA A 8 -1.45 -5.99 7.48
CA ALA A 8 -1.29 -5.70 8.90
C ALA A 8 -2.35 -4.68 9.32
N SER A 9 -3.02 -4.90 10.44
CA SER A 9 -4.09 -4.02 10.93
C SER A 9 -3.91 -3.74 12.43
N TYR A 10 -4.54 -2.67 12.90
CA TYR A 10 -4.68 -2.44 14.35
C TYR A 10 -5.79 -3.32 14.90
N THR A 11 -5.52 -3.99 16.02
CA THR A 11 -6.52 -4.78 16.75
C THR A 11 -6.53 -4.38 18.22
N PRO A 12 -7.70 -4.29 18.86
CA PRO A 12 -7.75 -4.15 20.30
C PRO A 12 -7.19 -5.41 20.98
N TYR A 13 -6.80 -5.26 22.24
CA TYR A 13 -6.46 -6.40 23.10
C TYR A 13 -7.70 -7.28 23.31
N ILE A 14 -7.52 -8.59 23.24
CA ILE A 14 -8.56 -9.59 23.48
C ILE A 14 -8.02 -10.55 24.55
N ALA A 15 -8.73 -10.67 25.67
CA ALA A 15 -8.33 -11.56 26.76
C ALA A 15 -8.26 -13.02 26.28
N GLY A 16 -7.20 -13.73 26.67
CA GLY A 16 -6.96 -15.11 26.26
C GLY A 16 -6.44 -15.30 24.83
N HIS A 17 -6.23 -14.21 24.08
CA HIS A 17 -5.68 -14.25 22.73
C HIS A 17 -4.33 -13.52 22.66
N THR A 18 -3.27 -14.22 22.27
CA THR A 18 -1.95 -13.62 22.05
C THR A 18 -1.86 -13.04 20.64
N PRO A 19 -1.74 -11.71 20.46
CA PRO A 19 -1.65 -11.11 19.14
C PRO A 19 -0.34 -11.50 18.45
N TRP A 20 -0.38 -11.73 17.13
CA TRP A 20 0.79 -12.18 16.38
C TRP A 20 0.99 -11.39 15.09
N HIS A 21 2.17 -10.79 14.94
CA HIS A 21 2.57 -10.15 13.69
C HIS A 21 3.44 -11.10 12.87
N ALA A 22 2.83 -11.80 11.91
CA ALA A 22 3.47 -12.91 11.18
C ALA A 22 4.82 -12.54 10.55
N ALA A 23 4.92 -11.36 9.92
CA ALA A 23 6.17 -10.92 9.28
C ALA A 23 7.29 -10.55 10.27
N LEU A 24 6.96 -10.28 11.54
CA LEU A 24 7.95 -9.98 12.59
C LEU A 24 8.23 -11.21 13.48
N GLY A 25 7.34 -12.22 13.48
CA GLY A 25 7.46 -13.38 14.35
C GLY A 25 7.33 -13.05 15.84
N ALA A 26 6.53 -12.03 16.18
CA ALA A 26 6.37 -11.57 17.55
C ALA A 26 5.02 -10.86 17.79
N THR A 27 4.67 -10.70 19.07
CA THR A 27 3.70 -9.69 19.51
C THR A 27 4.26 -8.30 19.20
N TYR A 28 3.45 -7.42 18.60
CA TYR A 28 3.94 -6.13 18.14
C TYR A 28 2.93 -5.01 18.37
N THR A 29 3.44 -3.80 18.65
CA THR A 29 2.65 -2.57 18.69
C THR A 29 3.52 -1.38 18.27
N HIS A 30 2.87 -0.32 17.77
CA HIS A 30 3.54 0.94 17.46
C HIS A 30 3.63 1.83 18.70
N ALA A 31 4.82 2.39 18.97
CA ALA A 31 5.03 3.29 20.10
C ALA A 31 6.04 4.43 19.85
N THR A 32 6.64 4.51 18.67
CA THR A 32 7.82 5.35 18.40
C THR A 32 7.57 6.58 17.54
N ALA A 33 6.34 6.78 17.04
CA ALA A 33 5.99 7.91 16.16
C ALA A 33 4.70 8.64 16.59
N PRO A 34 4.56 9.08 17.86
CA PRO A 34 3.33 9.71 18.37
C PRO A 34 2.97 11.02 17.66
N MET A 35 3.90 11.70 17.01
CA MET A 35 3.58 12.94 16.29
C MET A 35 2.71 12.68 15.06
N ARG A 36 2.91 11.56 14.36
CA ARG A 36 2.26 11.24 13.08
C ARG A 36 1.32 10.03 13.12
N ARG A 37 1.23 9.31 14.23
CA ARG A 37 0.31 8.18 14.42
C ARG A 37 -0.45 8.34 15.74
N LEU A 38 -1.78 8.29 15.67
CA LEU A 38 -2.64 8.43 16.84
C LEU A 38 -2.49 7.22 17.79
N ALA A 39 -2.36 6.01 17.25
CA ALA A 39 -2.20 4.78 18.04
C ALA A 39 -1.00 4.83 19.00
N ASP A 40 0.15 5.34 18.55
CA ASP A 40 1.34 5.49 19.38
C ASP A 40 1.09 6.37 20.61
N ARG A 41 0.22 7.38 20.52
CA ARG A 41 -0.13 8.23 21.68
C ARG A 41 -0.85 7.44 22.77
N TYR A 42 -1.84 6.62 22.39
CA TYR A 42 -2.56 5.76 23.32
C TYR A 42 -1.65 4.69 23.95
N VAL A 43 -0.74 4.12 23.15
CA VAL A 43 0.24 3.14 23.66
C VAL A 43 1.19 3.80 24.67
N LEU A 44 1.69 5.00 24.39
CA LEU A 44 2.57 5.72 25.30
C LEU A 44 1.85 6.16 26.58
N GLU A 45 0.60 6.62 26.49
CA GLU A 45 -0.23 6.94 27.66
C GLU A 45 -0.47 5.71 28.54
N ALA A 46 -0.80 4.57 27.94
CA ALA A 46 -0.96 3.31 28.67
C ALA A 46 0.35 2.86 29.32
N ALA A 47 1.47 2.91 28.59
CA ALA A 47 2.79 2.57 29.13
C ALA A 47 3.20 3.46 30.30
N LEU A 48 2.94 4.77 30.20
CA LEU A 48 3.19 5.72 31.28
C LEU A 48 2.35 5.41 32.52
N ALA A 49 1.04 5.16 32.36
CA ALA A 49 0.16 4.81 33.48
C ALA A 49 0.64 3.53 34.19
N LEU A 50 0.98 2.49 33.42
CA LEU A 50 1.48 1.22 33.94
C LEU A 50 2.82 1.37 34.67
N SER A 51 3.75 2.18 34.14
CA SER A 51 5.02 2.47 34.82
C SER A 51 4.87 3.15 36.18
N GLN A 52 3.71 3.78 36.42
CA GLN A 52 3.35 4.45 37.67
C GLN A 52 2.45 3.57 38.56
N GLY A 53 2.19 2.31 38.19
CA GLY A 53 1.28 1.42 38.90
C GLY A 53 -0.19 1.85 38.83
N LYS A 54 -0.56 2.68 37.84
CA LYS A 54 -1.93 3.16 37.63
C LYS A 54 -2.63 2.34 36.55
N GLN A 55 -3.95 2.32 36.59
CA GLN A 55 -4.74 1.78 35.50
C GLN A 55 -4.62 2.68 34.26
N PRO A 56 -4.45 2.11 33.05
CA PRO A 56 -4.49 2.89 31.81
C PRO A 56 -5.79 3.70 31.69
N PRO A 57 -5.74 4.94 31.16
CA PRO A 57 -6.92 5.80 31.03
C PRO A 57 -7.92 5.29 29.97
N SER A 58 -7.46 4.43 29.05
CA SER A 58 -8.25 3.95 27.92
C SER A 58 -8.92 2.61 28.21
N ASP A 59 -10.21 2.53 27.91
CA ASP A 59 -11.01 1.30 27.97
C ASP A 59 -11.01 0.53 26.62
N ALA A 60 -11.55 -0.70 26.63
CA ALA A 60 -11.61 -1.54 25.45
C ALA A 60 -12.39 -0.91 24.28
N ASP A 61 -13.44 -0.13 24.58
CA ASP A 61 -14.26 0.53 23.57
C ASP A 61 -13.50 1.68 22.90
N GLN A 62 -12.69 2.42 23.66
CA GLN A 62 -11.79 3.43 23.13
C GLN A 62 -10.78 2.82 22.16
N PHE A 63 -10.19 1.67 22.49
CA PHE A 63 -9.28 0.96 21.59
C PHE A 63 -9.96 0.44 20.33
N ALA A 64 -11.20 -0.06 20.42
CA ALA A 64 -11.98 -0.47 19.25
C ALA A 64 -12.27 0.72 18.31
N ARG A 65 -12.67 1.87 18.86
CA ARG A 65 -12.87 3.11 18.08
C ARG A 65 -11.55 3.60 17.47
N LEU A 66 -10.45 3.52 18.21
CA LEU A 66 -9.12 3.89 17.72
C LEU A 66 -8.72 3.03 16.51
N CYS A 67 -8.89 1.70 16.57
CA CYS A 67 -8.56 0.82 15.45
C CYS A 67 -9.34 1.24 14.18
N LYS A 68 -10.65 1.47 14.31
CA LYS A 68 -11.48 1.94 13.19
C LYS A 68 -11.02 3.30 12.64
N ALA A 69 -10.62 4.23 13.52
CA ALA A 69 -10.12 5.53 13.12
C ALA A 69 -8.78 5.41 12.37
N MET A 70 -7.87 4.55 12.84
CA MET A 70 -6.61 4.26 12.18
C MET A 70 -6.83 3.61 10.80
N ASP A 71 -7.69 2.59 10.69
CA ASP A 71 -8.00 1.94 9.41
C ASP A 71 -8.57 2.94 8.38
N THR A 72 -9.43 3.85 8.85
CA THR A 72 -9.99 4.91 7.99
C THR A 72 -8.92 5.90 7.54
N ALA A 73 -8.01 6.28 8.44
CA ALA A 73 -6.89 7.17 8.12
C ALA A 73 -5.92 6.50 7.13
N ASP A 74 -5.51 5.26 7.37
CA ASP A 74 -4.61 4.48 6.52
C ASP A 74 -5.23 4.28 5.11
N ALA A 75 -6.53 3.99 5.02
CA ALA A 75 -7.22 3.87 3.74
C ALA A 75 -7.23 5.18 2.95
N ARG A 76 -7.43 6.32 3.64
CA ARG A 76 -7.40 7.65 3.03
C ARG A 76 -5.99 8.04 2.61
N GLU A 77 -4.99 7.82 3.46
CA GLU A 77 -3.58 8.06 3.16
C GLU A 77 -3.16 7.27 1.93
N GLY A 78 -3.43 5.97 1.90
CA GLY A 78 -3.12 5.12 0.75
C GLY A 78 -3.89 5.49 -0.52
N ALA A 79 -5.06 6.12 -0.43
CA ALA A 79 -5.77 6.65 -1.58
C ALA A 79 -5.12 7.93 -2.11
N VAL A 80 -4.68 8.82 -1.22
CA VAL A 80 -3.96 10.06 -1.58
C VAL A 80 -2.59 9.75 -2.15
N GLU A 81 -1.83 8.84 -1.55
CA GLU A 81 -0.51 8.44 -2.02
C GLU A 81 -0.58 7.86 -3.44
N ARG A 82 -1.51 6.92 -3.68
CA ARG A 82 -1.77 6.39 -5.03
C ARG A 82 -2.13 7.50 -6.01
N ALA A 83 -3.04 8.39 -5.62
CA ALA A 83 -3.45 9.52 -6.44
C ALA A 83 -2.29 10.46 -6.82
N VAL A 84 -1.32 10.67 -5.93
CA VAL A 84 -0.12 11.49 -6.16
C VAL A 84 0.84 10.75 -7.09
N LEU A 85 1.07 9.45 -6.85
CA LEU A 85 1.92 8.62 -7.71
C LEU A 85 1.35 8.54 -9.12
N ASP A 86 0.07 8.21 -9.29
CA ASP A 86 -0.60 8.11 -10.60
C ASP A 86 -0.46 9.43 -11.39
N LEU A 87 -0.55 10.58 -10.70
CA LEU A 87 -0.34 11.89 -11.32
C LEU A 87 1.12 12.09 -11.73
N ALA A 88 2.08 11.79 -10.85
CA ALA A 88 3.49 11.94 -11.13
C ALA A 88 3.92 11.07 -12.32
N GLU A 89 3.47 9.80 -12.37
CA GLU A 89 3.72 8.89 -13.48
C GLU A 89 3.10 9.40 -14.80
N ALA A 90 1.86 9.90 -14.77
CA ALA A 90 1.21 10.49 -15.94
C ALA A 90 1.96 11.74 -16.45
N VAL A 91 2.42 12.60 -15.55
CA VAL A 91 3.21 13.80 -15.90
C VAL A 91 4.57 13.42 -16.49
N MET A 92 5.24 12.40 -15.95
CA MET A 92 6.54 11.93 -16.45
C MET A 92 6.50 11.40 -17.89
N LEU A 93 5.34 10.91 -18.34
CA LEU A 93 5.16 10.34 -19.67
C LEU A 93 4.32 11.21 -20.61
N GLN A 94 3.86 12.39 -20.16
CA GLN A 94 3.12 13.32 -21.00
C GLN A 94 3.97 13.77 -22.20
N GLY A 95 3.40 13.68 -23.41
CA GLY A 95 4.08 14.06 -24.65
C GLY A 95 4.98 12.96 -25.22
N ARG A 96 5.00 11.76 -24.62
CA ARG A 96 5.76 10.59 -25.08
C ARG A 96 4.85 9.52 -25.71
N GLU A 97 3.60 9.87 -26.01
CA GLU A 97 2.64 8.96 -26.63
C GLU A 97 3.17 8.45 -27.97
N GLY A 98 3.03 7.14 -28.19
CA GLY A 98 3.61 6.44 -29.34
C GLY A 98 5.00 5.86 -29.10
N GLU A 99 5.73 6.28 -28.06
CA GLU A 99 7.01 5.67 -27.71
C GLU A 99 6.84 4.24 -27.19
N ILE A 100 7.87 3.41 -27.42
CA ILE A 100 7.93 2.02 -26.96
C ILE A 100 8.87 1.91 -25.77
N PHE A 101 8.41 1.25 -24.72
CA PHE A 101 9.13 1.05 -23.48
C PHE A 101 9.39 -0.44 -23.24
N PRO A 102 10.62 -0.84 -22.87
CA PRO A 102 10.87 -2.17 -22.34
C PRO A 102 10.23 -2.28 -20.95
N ALA A 103 9.55 -3.40 -20.70
CA ALA A 103 8.87 -3.64 -19.44
C ALA A 103 8.97 -5.11 -19.01
N THR A 104 8.78 -5.35 -17.72
CA THR A 104 8.78 -6.69 -17.14
C THR A 104 7.42 -6.98 -16.51
N VAL A 105 6.83 -8.14 -16.84
CA VAL A 105 5.56 -8.58 -16.24
C VAL A 105 5.78 -8.96 -14.77
N THR A 106 5.14 -8.25 -13.85
CA THR A 106 5.30 -8.46 -12.41
C THR A 106 4.23 -9.36 -11.80
N GLU A 107 3.01 -9.31 -12.35
CA GLU A 107 1.87 -10.10 -11.90
C GLU A 107 0.84 -10.25 -13.01
N ARG A 108 0.04 -11.33 -12.97
CA ARG A 108 -1.05 -11.60 -13.90
C ARG A 108 -2.31 -11.95 -13.13
N ASP A 109 -3.44 -11.41 -13.58
CA ASP A 109 -4.76 -11.76 -13.10
C ASP A 109 -5.79 -11.76 -14.25
N ASP A 110 -7.05 -11.96 -13.91
CA ASP A 110 -8.15 -12.01 -14.89
C ASP A 110 -8.35 -10.68 -15.64
N ARG A 111 -7.75 -9.58 -15.17
CA ARG A 111 -7.83 -8.24 -15.76
C ARG A 111 -6.61 -7.91 -16.63
N GLY A 112 -5.74 -8.88 -16.91
CA GLY A 112 -4.56 -8.73 -17.75
C GLY A 112 -3.24 -8.89 -17.00
N ALA A 113 -2.22 -8.16 -17.43
CA ALA A 113 -0.89 -8.20 -16.83
C ALA A 113 -0.56 -6.85 -16.17
N ARG A 114 0.11 -6.90 -15.02
CA ARG A 114 0.81 -5.74 -14.48
C ARG A 114 2.26 -5.78 -14.90
N ILE A 115 2.78 -4.62 -15.25
CA ILE A 115 4.13 -4.45 -15.78
C ILE A 115 4.85 -3.36 -15.00
N GLN A 116 6.17 -3.50 -14.89
CA GLN A 116 7.10 -2.47 -14.46
C GLN A 116 7.88 -2.01 -15.68
N LEU A 117 7.90 -0.72 -16.00
CA LEU A 117 8.83 -0.21 -17.02
C LEU A 117 10.26 -0.39 -16.50
N ASN A 118 11.17 -0.86 -17.35
CA ASN A 118 12.50 -1.26 -16.87
C ASN A 118 13.36 -0.07 -16.42
N ASP A 119 13.26 1.04 -17.16
CA ASP A 119 14.09 2.24 -16.92
C ASP A 119 13.37 3.34 -16.13
N LEU A 120 12.09 3.13 -15.79
CA LEU A 120 11.25 4.12 -15.11
C LEU A 120 10.50 3.44 -13.96
N PRO A 121 10.35 4.09 -12.79
CA PRO A 121 9.65 3.53 -11.64
C PRO A 121 8.12 3.57 -11.81
N ILE A 122 7.60 3.13 -12.97
CA ILE A 122 6.20 3.20 -13.37
C ILE A 122 5.60 1.80 -13.42
N LEU A 123 4.50 1.61 -12.69
CA LEU A 123 3.71 0.38 -12.71
C LEU A 123 2.42 0.57 -13.50
N ALA A 124 2.26 -0.16 -14.60
CA ALA A 124 1.08 -0.06 -15.45
C ALA A 124 0.35 -1.39 -15.59
N ARG A 125 -0.89 -1.33 -16.06
CA ARG A 125 -1.63 -2.50 -16.56
C ARG A 125 -1.68 -2.48 -18.07
N VAL A 126 -1.50 -3.65 -18.65
CA VAL A 126 -1.61 -3.88 -20.09
C VAL A 126 -2.44 -5.13 -20.32
N ASP A 127 -3.25 -5.11 -21.36
CA ASP A 127 -3.85 -6.33 -21.86
C ASP A 127 -2.77 -7.15 -22.59
N ALA A 128 -2.20 -8.12 -21.88
CA ALA A 128 -1.20 -9.03 -22.41
C ALA A 128 -1.63 -10.45 -22.13
N HIS A 129 -2.34 -11.03 -23.09
CA HIS A 129 -2.57 -12.47 -23.11
C HIS A 129 -1.27 -13.22 -23.43
N ARG A 130 -1.15 -14.45 -22.92
CA ARG A 130 -0.02 -15.37 -23.18
C ARG A 130 1.36 -14.84 -22.73
N THR A 131 1.42 -14.05 -21.66
CA THR A 131 2.67 -13.71 -20.97
C THR A 131 2.68 -14.33 -19.58
N ALA A 132 3.87 -14.75 -19.13
CA ALA A 132 4.11 -15.23 -17.77
C ALA A 132 4.77 -14.13 -16.93
N THR A 133 4.56 -14.19 -15.61
CA THR A 133 5.31 -13.37 -14.66
C THR A 133 6.82 -13.56 -14.87
N GLY A 134 7.57 -12.46 -14.86
CA GLY A 134 9.00 -12.42 -15.15
C GLY A 134 9.35 -12.28 -16.63
N ASN A 135 8.38 -12.36 -17.56
CA ASN A 135 8.67 -12.12 -18.97
C ASN A 135 8.99 -10.65 -19.24
N ALA A 136 10.04 -10.41 -20.03
CA ALA A 136 10.31 -9.13 -20.66
C ALA A 136 9.37 -8.95 -21.87
N ILE A 137 8.79 -7.77 -22.00
CA ILE A 137 7.90 -7.38 -23.09
C ILE A 137 8.23 -5.96 -23.55
N GLN A 138 7.71 -5.59 -24.72
CA GLN A 138 7.68 -4.20 -25.16
C GLN A 138 6.25 -3.69 -25.15
N VAL A 139 6.07 -2.46 -24.69
CA VAL A 139 4.77 -1.81 -24.64
C VAL A 139 4.84 -0.41 -25.23
N ARG A 140 3.81 -0.04 -25.98
CA ARG A 140 3.68 1.31 -26.52
C ARG A 140 2.77 2.12 -25.62
N LEU A 141 3.18 3.35 -25.29
CA LEU A 141 2.32 4.29 -24.58
C LEU A 141 1.24 4.82 -25.53
N THR A 142 -0.03 4.60 -25.23
CA THR A 142 -1.16 5.07 -26.06
C THR A 142 -1.86 6.29 -25.49
N GLU A 143 -1.77 6.52 -24.17
CA GLU A 143 -2.39 7.66 -23.49
C GLU A 143 -1.60 8.02 -22.23
N ALA A 144 -1.30 9.31 -22.04
CA ALA A 144 -0.88 9.89 -20.76
C ALA A 144 -1.75 11.10 -20.39
N ASP A 145 -2.86 10.85 -19.67
CA ASP A 145 -3.79 11.90 -19.25
C ASP A 145 -3.48 12.36 -17.82
N THR A 146 -2.94 13.57 -17.69
CA THR A 146 -2.59 14.18 -16.40
C THR A 146 -3.80 14.66 -15.59
N LYS A 147 -4.94 14.95 -16.24
CA LYS A 147 -6.19 15.34 -15.55
C LYS A 147 -6.85 14.12 -14.93
N ARG A 148 -6.91 13.01 -15.66
CA ARG A 148 -7.44 11.74 -15.16
C ARG A 148 -6.43 10.96 -14.31
N ARG A 149 -5.13 11.27 -14.46
CA ARG A 149 -3.99 10.58 -13.84
C ARG A 149 -3.94 9.13 -14.31
N THR A 150 -4.05 8.94 -15.62
CA THR A 150 -4.14 7.62 -16.23
C THR A 150 -3.09 7.46 -17.32
N LEU A 151 -2.45 6.29 -17.30
CA LEU A 151 -1.59 5.80 -18.36
C LEU A 151 -2.25 4.61 -19.04
N ARG A 152 -2.15 4.53 -20.36
CA ARG A 152 -2.53 3.34 -21.12
C ARG A 152 -1.38 2.86 -21.97
N PHE A 153 -1.22 1.55 -21.98
CA PHE A 153 -0.24 0.86 -22.78
C PHE A 153 -0.89 -0.26 -23.56
N GLU A 154 -0.34 -0.51 -24.74
CA GLU A 154 -0.62 -1.71 -25.52
C GLU A 154 0.68 -2.51 -25.70
N ARG A 155 0.55 -3.83 -25.81
CA ARG A 155 1.71 -4.68 -26.09
C ARG A 155 2.12 -4.52 -27.55
N VAL A 156 3.42 -4.38 -27.79
CA VAL A 156 4.00 -4.50 -29.12
C VAL A 156 4.29 -5.98 -29.38
N ASN A 157 3.79 -6.51 -30.51
CA ASN A 157 3.98 -7.91 -30.92
C ASN A 157 5.46 -8.21 -31.23
#